data_AF-A0A7C2Y988-F1
#
_entry.id   AF-A0A7C2Y988-F1
#
_cell.length_a   1.000
_cell.length_b   1.000
_cell.length_c   1.000
_cell.angle_alpha   90.00
_cell.angle_beta   90.00
_cell.angle_gamma   90.00
#
_symmetry.space_group_name_H-M   'P 1'
#
loop_
_entity.id
_entity.type
_entity.pdbx_description
1 polymer ?
#
loop_
_entity_poly.entity_id
_entity_poly.type
_entity_poly.pdbx_seq_one_letter_code
_entity_poly.pdbx_strand_id
1 'polypeptide(L)'
;MQTATAASFPQRAAAPSWSAYPAPQETVSDARYEVRFAQNAEELDAILKLHFKVFNLELGEGLEESYLTQRDQDEFDACCHHLIVADKKIRR
;
A
#
# COMPACT_ATOMS: atom_id res chain seq x y z
N MET A 1 -4.58 28.37 -26.73
CA MET A 1 -4.99 27.06 -26.16
C MET A 1 -3.73 26.24 -25.94
N GLN A 2 -3.23 26.18 -24.71
CA GLN A 2 -2.04 25.40 -24.37
C GLN A 2 -2.49 23.98 -23.99
N THR A 3 -2.05 22.99 -24.76
CA THR A 3 -2.27 21.57 -24.46
C THR A 3 -1.30 21.16 -23.37
N ALA A 4 -1.81 20.70 -22.24
CA ALA A 4 -1.01 20.13 -21.17
C ALA A 4 -0.35 18.83 -21.67
N THR A 5 0.98 18.84 -21.80
CA THR A 5 1.77 17.64 -22.09
C THR A 5 1.72 16.74 -20.86
N ALA A 6 1.05 15.58 -20.97
CA ALA A 6 1.10 14.54 -19.95
C ALA A 6 2.56 14.12 -19.72
N ALA A 7 3.02 14.17 -18.48
CA ALA A 7 4.35 13.67 -18.11
C ALA A 7 4.39 12.17 -18.40
N SER A 8 5.12 11.78 -19.44
CA SER A 8 5.40 10.38 -19.75
C SER A 8 6.41 9.87 -18.73
N PHE A 9 5.94 9.08 -17.77
CA PHE A 9 6.82 8.35 -16.86
C PHE A 9 7.57 7.28 -17.69
N PRO A 10 8.90 7.17 -17.57
CA PRO A 10 9.64 6.15 -18.28
C PRO A 10 9.15 4.78 -17.83
N GLN A 11 8.83 3.92 -18.80
CA GLN A 11 8.39 2.56 -18.54
C GLN A 11 9.52 1.80 -17.83
N ARG A 12 9.42 1.69 -16.50
CA ARG A 12 10.40 0.96 -15.68
C ARG A 12 10.36 -0.49 -16.12
N ALA A 13 11.54 -1.10 -16.28
CA ALA A 13 11.65 -2.54 -16.38
C ALA A 13 10.87 -3.19 -15.23
N ALA A 14 10.20 -4.32 -15.50
CA ALA A 14 9.37 -5.02 -14.52
C ALA A 14 10.14 -5.13 -13.20
N ALA A 15 9.69 -4.37 -12.19
CA ALA A 15 10.35 -4.37 -10.92
C ALA A 15 10.23 -5.79 -10.34
N PRO A 16 11.32 -6.36 -9.82
CA PRO A 16 11.29 -7.66 -9.17
C PRO A 16 10.19 -7.66 -8.09
N SER A 17 9.50 -8.78 -7.94
CA SER A 17 8.39 -8.89 -6.99
C SER A 17 8.86 -8.52 -5.58
N TRP A 18 7.97 -8.00 -4.74
CA TRP A 18 8.28 -7.68 -3.34
C TRP A 18 8.83 -8.91 -2.57
N SER A 19 8.56 -10.13 -3.04
CA SER A 19 9.13 -11.38 -2.52
C SER A 19 10.59 -11.64 -2.92
N ALA A 20 11.10 -11.01 -3.98
CA ALA A 20 12.48 -11.17 -4.42
C ALA A 20 13.48 -10.44 -3.49
N TYR A 21 13.01 -9.46 -2.73
CA TYR A 21 13.78 -8.78 -1.69
C TYR A 21 13.03 -8.91 -0.38
N PRO A 22 13.46 -9.75 0.58
CA PRO A 22 12.76 -9.88 1.84
C PRO A 22 12.72 -8.53 2.55
N ALA A 23 11.54 -8.16 3.06
CA ALA A 23 11.40 -6.95 3.85
C ALA A 23 12.25 -7.04 5.12
N PRO A 24 12.78 -5.91 5.63
CA PRO A 24 13.45 -5.90 6.92
C PRO A 24 12.55 -6.46 8.02
N GLN A 25 13.13 -7.25 8.92
CA GLN A 25 12.41 -7.79 10.09
C GLN A 25 12.40 -6.82 11.27
N GLU A 26 12.92 -5.61 11.07
CA GLU A 26 12.98 -4.58 12.09
C GLU A 26 11.58 -4.12 12.47
N THR A 27 11.39 -3.90 13.76
CA THR A 27 10.15 -3.37 14.33
C THR A 27 10.52 -2.22 15.24
N VAL A 28 9.88 -1.08 15.01
CA VAL A 28 10.01 0.11 15.86
C VAL A 28 8.73 0.27 16.64
N SER A 29 8.81 0.52 17.93
CA SER A 29 7.60 0.57 18.74
C SER A 29 7.75 1.52 19.92
N ASP A 30 6.61 2.07 20.36
CA ASP A 30 6.49 2.88 21.58
C ASP A 30 5.32 2.33 22.44
N ALA A 31 4.87 3.06 23.47
CA ALA A 31 3.84 2.63 24.41
C ALA A 31 2.48 2.33 23.74
N ARG A 32 2.18 2.94 22.59
CA ARG A 32 0.90 2.81 21.90
C ARG A 32 0.97 2.12 20.56
N TYR A 33 2.01 2.35 19.77
CA TYR A 33 2.07 1.87 18.39
C TYR A 33 3.27 0.96 18.16
N GLU A 34 3.09 0.05 17.22
CA GLU A 34 4.12 -0.77 16.62
C GLU A 34 4.16 -0.51 15.11
N VAL A 35 5.36 -0.33 14.58
CA VAL A 35 5.61 -0.13 13.15
C VAL A 35 6.53 -1.25 12.67
N ARG A 36 6.10 -1.95 11.62
CA ARG A 36 6.84 -3.05 11.00
C ARG A 36 6.52 -3.15 9.52
N PHE A 37 7.31 -3.89 8.76
CA PHE A 37 6.96 -4.24 7.39
C PHE A 37 5.91 -5.35 7.33
N ALA A 38 5.13 -5.36 6.25
CA ALA A 38 4.29 -6.48 5.87
C ALA A 38 5.16 -7.66 5.45
N GLN A 39 4.88 -8.85 6.00
CA GLN A 39 5.73 -10.02 5.86
C GLN A 39 5.15 -11.10 4.95
N ASN A 40 3.86 -11.03 4.63
CA ASN A 40 3.16 -12.03 3.83
C ASN A 40 2.05 -11.38 2.97
N ALA A 41 1.52 -12.17 2.03
CA ALA A 41 0.50 -11.71 1.10
C ALA A 41 -0.85 -11.38 1.78
N GLU A 42 -1.16 -12.00 2.92
CA GLU A 42 -2.39 -11.72 3.68
C GLU A 42 -2.33 -10.33 4.33
N GLU A 43 -1.16 -9.95 4.84
CA GLU A 43 -0.92 -8.62 5.38
C GLU A 43 -0.96 -7.55 4.29
N LEU A 44 -0.36 -7.81 3.13
CA LEU A 44 -0.48 -6.92 1.96
C LEU A 44 -1.95 -6.75 1.56
N ASP A 45 -2.70 -7.84 1.43
CA ASP A 45 -4.13 -7.80 1.13
C ASP A 45 -4.93 -6.96 2.14
N ALA A 46 -4.60 -7.06 3.42
CA ALA A 46 -5.23 -6.26 4.46
C ALA A 46 -4.92 -4.76 4.33
N ILE A 47 -3.68 -4.40 3.96
CA ILE A 47 -3.27 -3.01 3.71
C ILE A 47 -4.04 -2.43 2.52
N LEU A 48 -4.10 -3.14 1.39
CA LEU A 48 -4.78 -2.67 0.18
C LEU A 48 -6.29 -2.47 0.42
N LYS A 49 -6.90 -3.34 1.24
CA LYS A 49 -8.30 -3.17 1.68
C LYS A 49 -8.48 -1.97 2.61
N LEU A 50 -7.51 -1.68 3.48
CA LEU A 50 -7.56 -0.51 4.35
C LEU A 50 -7.42 0.78 3.53
N HIS A 51 -6.48 0.82 2.59
CA HIS A 51 -6.32 1.92 1.65
C HIS A 51 -7.61 2.18 0.87
N PHE A 52 -8.26 1.14 0.34
CA PHE A 52 -9.57 1.28 -0.30
C PHE A 52 -10.61 1.96 0.60
N LYS A 53 -10.72 1.53 1.87
CA LYS A 53 -11.68 2.14 2.80
C LYS A 53 -11.40 3.62 3.00
N VAL A 54 -10.14 3.99 3.21
CA VAL A 54 -9.77 5.38 3.47
C VAL A 54 -9.86 6.23 2.20
N PHE A 55 -9.16 5.85 1.14
CA PHE A 55 -9.06 6.68 -0.06
C PHE A 55 -10.34 6.65 -0.90
N ASN A 56 -10.97 5.49 -1.12
CA ASN A 56 -12.20 5.43 -1.93
C ASN A 56 -13.45 5.78 -1.12
N LEU A 57 -13.64 5.19 0.07
CA LEU A 57 -14.92 5.33 0.79
C LEU A 57 -14.98 6.57 1.68
N GLU A 58 -13.90 6.94 2.37
CA GLU A 58 -13.90 8.09 3.28
C GLU A 58 -13.54 9.39 2.55
N LEU A 59 -12.47 9.40 1.76
CA LEU A 59 -11.95 10.60 1.11
C LEU A 59 -12.50 10.83 -0.30
N GLY A 60 -12.91 9.77 -1.00
CA GLY A 60 -13.36 9.85 -2.40
C GLY A 60 -12.24 10.18 -3.40
N GLU A 61 -10.97 9.90 -3.03
CA GLU A 61 -9.76 10.21 -3.79
C GLU A 61 -9.03 8.95 -4.31
N GLY A 62 -9.56 7.75 -4.05
CA GLY A 62 -8.97 6.48 -4.50
C GLY A 62 -9.28 6.12 -5.96
N LEU A 63 -8.72 5.00 -6.44
CA LEU A 63 -8.86 4.56 -7.83
C LEU A 63 -10.26 4.03 -8.14
N GLU A 64 -10.86 4.40 -9.28
CA GLU A 64 -12.23 3.95 -9.62
C GLU A 64 -12.34 2.43 -9.78
N GLU A 65 -11.30 1.80 -10.33
CA GLU A 65 -11.21 0.34 -10.48
C GLU A 65 -11.20 -0.42 -9.13
N SER A 66 -10.79 0.24 -8.05
CA SER A 66 -10.78 -0.37 -6.71
C SER A 66 -12.15 -0.72 -6.19
N TYR A 67 -13.24 -0.13 -6.70
CA TYR A 67 -14.60 -0.53 -6.34
C TYR A 67 -14.94 -1.97 -6.78
N LEU A 68 -14.28 -2.48 -7.83
CA LEU A 68 -14.48 -3.85 -8.30
C LEU A 68 -13.78 -4.88 -7.40
N THR A 69 -12.58 -4.54 -6.94
CA THR A 69 -11.70 -5.46 -6.20
C THR A 69 -11.76 -5.25 -4.68
N GLN A 70 -12.34 -4.13 -4.23
CA GLN A 70 -12.29 -3.60 -2.87
C GLN A 70 -10.86 -3.44 -2.33
N ARG A 71 -9.93 -3.11 -3.23
CA ARG A 71 -8.51 -2.94 -2.96
C ARG A 71 -8.01 -1.74 -3.74
N ASP A 72 -7.35 -0.83 -3.03
CA ASP A 72 -6.58 0.24 -3.64
C ASP A 72 -5.23 -0.35 -4.02
N GLN A 73 -5.16 -0.89 -5.23
CA GLN A 73 -4.00 -1.61 -5.74
C GLN A 73 -3.52 -0.96 -7.04
N ASP A 74 -2.23 -0.66 -7.13
CA ASP A 74 -1.56 -0.09 -8.29
C ASP A 74 -0.32 -0.90 -8.73
N GLU A 75 0.44 -0.34 -9.68
CA GLU A 75 1.65 -0.97 -10.22
C GLU A 75 2.83 -1.04 -9.24
N PHE A 76 2.82 -0.21 -8.19
CA PHE A 76 3.90 -0.11 -7.20
C PHE A 76 3.75 -1.13 -6.08
N ASP A 77 2.53 -1.55 -5.75
CA ASP A 77 2.27 -2.55 -4.71
C ASP A 77 2.99 -3.88 -4.96
N ALA A 78 3.25 -4.20 -6.22
CA ALA A 78 3.96 -5.41 -6.62
C ALA A 78 5.44 -5.43 -6.22
N CYS A 79 6.08 -4.26 -6.03
CA CYS A 79 7.52 -4.13 -5.80
C CYS A 79 7.91 -3.39 -4.53
N CYS A 80 7.04 -2.56 -3.98
CA CYS A 80 7.29 -1.83 -2.75
C CYS A 80 7.13 -2.71 -1.51
N HIS A 81 7.98 -2.49 -0.50
CA HIS A 81 7.69 -2.95 0.86
C HIS A 81 6.66 -2.04 1.50
N HIS A 82 5.72 -2.63 2.23
CA HIS A 82 4.62 -1.91 2.85
C HIS A 82 4.83 -1.83 4.36
N LEU A 83 4.66 -0.64 4.94
CA LEU A 83 4.73 -0.43 6.38
C LEU A 83 3.35 -0.53 7.01
N ILE A 84 3.27 -1.27 8.11
CA ILE A 84 2.09 -1.41 8.96
C ILE A 84 2.33 -0.62 10.23
N VAL A 85 1.38 0.24 10.59
CA VAL A 85 1.31 0.88 11.89
C VAL A 85 0.12 0.30 12.65
N ALA A 86 0.39 -0.46 13.72
CA ALA A 86 -0.64 -1.12 14.53
C ALA A 86 -0.72 -0.49 15.92
N ASP A 87 -1.94 -0.24 16.42
CA ASP A 87 -2.16 0.09 17.84
C ASP A 87 -1.99 -1.18 18.68
N LYS A 88 -1.08 -1.13 19.66
CA LYS A 88 -0.78 -2.23 20.60
C LYS A 88 -1.95 -2.53 21.52
N LYS A 89 -2.83 -1.56 21.78
CA LYS A 89 -4.07 -1.75 22.51
C LYS A 89 -5.16 -2.08 21.52
N ILE A 90 -5.17 -3.32 21.03
CA ILE A 90 -6.38 -3.86 20.40
C ILE A 90 -7.45 -3.95 21.50
N ARG A 91 -8.21 -2.88 21.69
CA ARG A 91 -9.49 -2.96 22.41
C ARG A 91 -10.48 -3.58 21.42
N ARG A 92 -10.63 -4.90 21.51
CA ARG A 92 -11.79 -5.60 20.94
C ARG A 92 -13.05 -5.16 21.66
#